data_AF-A0AAV7ZY84-F1
#
_entry.id   AF-A0AAV7ZY84-F1
#
_cell.length_a   1.000
_cell.length_b   1.000
_cell.length_c   1.000
_cell.angle_alpha   90.00
_cell.angle_beta   90.00
_cell.angle_gamma   90.00
#
_symmetry.space_group_name_H-M   'P 1'
#
loop_
_entity.id
_entity.type
_entity.pdbx_description
1 polymer ?
#
loop_
_entity_poly.entity_id
_entity_poly.type
_entity_poly.pdbx_seq_one_letter_code
_entity_poly.pdbx_strand_id
1 'polypeptide(L)'
;MDTSMMTFDSKLVLIFSFATFCFWIFLAIKSLLKKKNSNGCVLTGKEIKKAISKGEIGITSKKEKVDLGSLIGCASIDLTLGTEFRKYTKNKKPIEIREKTNYQDFTELITLSDKKPYLEIAPHESCLGITEESVYVSKNLSGLISGRSRFARVGLFVHFCANFIQPGIEAQQVLEIFNASNHPLRLYPGEKVCQVVFLKMFGEGVNYNGKFYKQKL
;
A
#
# COMPACT_ATOMS: atom_id res chain seq x y z
N MET A 1 28.19 63.61 -41.98
CA MET A 1 27.25 62.75 -41.24
C MET A 1 26.81 61.66 -42.22
N ASP A 2 27.60 60.60 -42.33
CA ASP A 2 27.27 59.45 -43.18
C ASP A 2 26.33 58.53 -42.41
N THR A 3 25.14 58.29 -42.98
CA THR A 3 24.16 57.32 -42.49
C THR A 3 24.10 56.16 -43.48
N SER A 4 25.01 55.20 -43.33
CA SER A 4 24.89 53.91 -44.00
C SER A 4 23.79 53.11 -43.31
N MET A 5 22.61 53.08 -43.94
CA MET A 5 21.53 52.16 -43.57
C MET A 5 22.02 50.72 -43.77
N MET A 6 22.28 50.02 -42.65
CA MET A 6 22.43 48.57 -42.64
C MET A 6 21.13 47.94 -43.15
N THR A 7 21.12 47.49 -44.40
CA THR A 7 20.06 46.65 -44.93
C THR A 7 20.12 45.29 -44.24
N PHE A 8 19.20 45.05 -43.29
CA PHE A 8 19.02 43.75 -42.65
C PHE A 8 18.52 42.74 -43.68
N ASP A 9 19.27 41.66 -43.88
CA ASP A 9 18.91 40.59 -44.81
C ASP A 9 17.67 39.85 -44.30
N SER A 10 16.51 40.16 -44.89
CA SER A 10 15.21 39.55 -44.61
C SER A 10 15.22 38.02 -44.68
N LYS A 11 16.13 37.42 -45.48
CA LYS A 11 16.29 35.95 -45.54
C LYS A 11 16.88 35.40 -44.24
N LEU A 12 17.80 36.12 -43.61
CA LEU A 12 18.40 35.72 -42.33
C LEU A 12 17.36 35.73 -41.21
N VAL A 13 16.51 36.76 -41.15
CA VAL A 13 15.42 36.88 -40.16
C VAL A 13 14.41 35.75 -40.33
N LEU A 14 14.07 35.39 -41.57
CA LEU A 14 13.15 34.29 -41.87
C LEU A 14 13.75 32.93 -41.44
N ILE A 15 15.05 32.71 -41.67
CA ILE A 15 15.76 31.49 -41.26
C ILE A 15 15.81 31.37 -39.72
N PHE A 16 16.10 32.46 -39.01
CA PHE A 16 16.11 32.47 -37.54
C PHE A 16 14.71 32.24 -36.95
N SER A 17 13.67 32.82 -37.55
CA SER A 17 12.27 32.59 -37.16
C SER A 17 11.81 31.15 -37.42
N PHE A 18 12.27 30.53 -38.50
CA PHE A 18 11.93 29.14 -38.83
C PHE A 18 12.66 28.15 -37.92
N ALA A 19 13.93 28.41 -37.60
CA ALA A 19 14.73 27.57 -36.69
C ALA A 19 14.18 27.58 -35.26
N THR A 20 13.76 28.75 -34.76
CA THR A 20 13.12 28.88 -33.44
C THR A 20 11.76 28.18 -33.39
N PHE A 21 10.94 28.31 -34.44
CA PHE A 21 9.67 27.59 -34.56
C PHE A 21 9.86 26.07 -34.57
N CYS A 22 10.82 25.56 -35.36
CA CYS A 22 11.17 24.14 -35.38
C CYS A 22 11.68 23.64 -34.02
N PHE A 23 12.43 24.45 -33.27
CA PHE A 23 12.89 24.11 -31.92
C PHE A 23 11.73 24.01 -30.91
N TRP A 24 10.77 24.93 -30.97
CA TRP A 24 9.55 24.86 -30.15
C TRP A 24 8.65 23.69 -30.53
N ILE A 25 8.52 23.37 -31.82
CA ILE A 25 7.84 22.15 -32.29
C ILE A 25 8.55 20.91 -31.77
N PHE A 26 9.88 20.86 -31.84
CA PHE A 26 10.65 19.72 -31.34
C PHE A 26 10.50 19.54 -29.83
N LEU A 27 10.46 20.63 -29.06
CA LEU A 27 10.18 20.60 -27.62
C LEU A 27 8.74 20.15 -27.33
N ALA A 28 7.76 20.64 -28.09
CA ALA A 28 6.37 20.21 -27.98
C ALA A 28 6.20 18.72 -28.35
N ILE A 29 6.85 18.26 -29.40
CA ILE A 29 6.88 16.84 -29.82
C ILE A 29 7.59 16.01 -28.74
N LYS A 30 8.73 16.44 -28.20
CA LYS A 30 9.37 15.73 -27.06
C LYS A 30 8.49 15.68 -25.82
N SER A 31 7.71 16.73 -25.56
CA SER A 31 6.73 16.77 -24.45
C SER A 31 5.58 15.79 -24.69
N LEU A 32 5.05 15.75 -25.92
CA LEU A 32 3.98 14.83 -26.34
C LEU A 32 4.46 13.36 -26.36
N LEU A 33 5.69 13.10 -26.82
CA LEU A 33 6.32 11.77 -26.85
C LEU A 33 6.81 11.31 -25.47
N LYS A 34 6.99 12.22 -24.49
CA LYS A 34 7.36 11.88 -23.10
C LYS A 34 6.20 11.28 -22.30
N LYS A 35 4.96 11.31 -22.79
CA LYS A 35 3.87 10.51 -22.23
C LYS A 35 4.08 9.04 -22.60
N LYS A 36 5.09 8.42 -21.98
CA LYS A 36 5.13 6.99 -21.83
C LYS A 36 3.98 6.64 -20.87
N ASN A 37 2.79 6.43 -21.43
CA ASN A 37 1.67 5.88 -20.70
C ASN A 37 2.06 4.48 -20.25
N SER A 38 2.65 4.39 -19.06
CA SER A 38 2.80 3.12 -18.37
C SER A 38 1.40 2.70 -17.95
N ASN A 39 0.74 1.91 -18.80
CA ASN A 39 -0.58 1.30 -18.54
C ASN A 39 -0.53 0.24 -17.41
N GLY A 40 0.48 0.28 -16.55
CA GLY A 40 0.63 -0.62 -15.41
C GLY A 40 -0.12 -0.09 -14.21
N CYS A 41 -0.99 -0.93 -13.63
CA CYS A 41 -1.71 -0.61 -12.41
C CYS A 41 -0.86 -0.88 -11.16
N VAL A 42 0.03 -1.88 -11.18
CA VAL A 42 0.84 -2.30 -10.03
C VAL A 42 2.21 -1.61 -10.01
N LEU A 43 2.63 -1.12 -8.84
CA LEU A 43 3.96 -0.53 -8.66
C LEU A 43 5.03 -1.62 -8.47
N THR A 44 6.11 -1.53 -9.24
CA THR A 44 7.32 -2.33 -8.98
C THR A 44 8.02 -1.85 -7.72
N GLY A 45 8.93 -2.65 -7.15
CA GLY A 45 9.74 -2.26 -5.99
C GLY A 45 10.54 -0.98 -6.21
N LYS A 46 10.98 -0.69 -7.45
CA LYS A 46 11.63 0.58 -7.79
C LYS A 46 10.65 1.76 -7.74
N GLU A 47 9.42 1.58 -8.23
CA GLU A 47 8.38 2.62 -8.17
C GLU A 47 7.86 2.81 -6.74
N ILE A 48 7.76 1.75 -5.94
CA ILE A 48 7.46 1.82 -4.51
C ILE A 48 8.50 2.69 -3.79
N LYS A 49 9.80 2.45 -4.01
CA LYS A 49 10.87 3.29 -3.43
C LYS A 49 10.75 4.76 -3.81
N LYS A 50 10.41 5.04 -5.09
CA LYS A 50 10.17 6.41 -5.56
C LYS A 50 8.94 7.03 -4.88
N ALA A 51 7.84 6.30 -4.77
CA ALA A 51 6.62 6.77 -4.11
C ALA A 51 6.88 7.08 -2.63
N ILE A 52 7.67 6.24 -1.93
CA ILE A 52 8.12 6.52 -0.56
C ILE A 52 8.94 7.81 -0.50
N SER A 53 9.93 7.99 -1.38
CA SER A 53 10.76 9.22 -1.39
C SER A 53 9.96 10.50 -1.65
N LYS A 54 8.81 10.39 -2.32
CA LYS A 54 7.88 11.50 -2.59
C LYS A 54 6.87 11.73 -1.48
N GLY A 55 6.84 10.87 -0.46
CA GLY A 55 5.79 10.88 0.57
C GLY A 55 4.42 10.47 0.03
N GLU A 56 4.35 9.66 -1.03
CA GLU A 56 3.10 9.10 -1.55
C GLU A 56 2.74 7.75 -0.88
N ILE A 57 3.75 7.06 -0.34
CA ILE A 57 3.61 5.86 0.49
C ILE A 57 4.41 6.08 1.77
N GLY A 58 3.85 5.73 2.92
CA GLY A 58 4.54 5.75 4.20
C GLY A 58 4.43 4.39 4.88
N ILE A 59 5.50 3.93 5.52
CA ILE A 59 5.51 2.73 6.35
C ILE A 59 6.18 3.11 7.66
N THR A 60 5.43 3.05 8.75
CA THR A 60 5.90 3.44 10.08
C THR A 60 5.61 2.33 11.09
N SER A 61 6.43 2.19 12.13
CA SER A 61 6.22 1.25 13.24
C SER A 61 6.29 2.01 14.56
N LYS A 62 5.64 1.47 15.59
CA LYS A 62 5.67 2.02 16.95
C LYS A 62 6.93 1.62 17.72
N LYS A 63 7.56 0.49 17.37
CA LYS A 63 8.66 -0.11 18.16
C LYS A 63 10.03 0.37 17.71
N GLU A 64 10.25 0.44 16.41
CA GLU A 64 11.58 0.72 15.87
C GLU A 64 11.52 1.34 14.47
N LYS A 65 12.69 1.79 14.00
CA LYS A 65 12.82 2.27 12.63
C LYS A 65 12.68 1.09 11.67
N VAL A 66 11.72 1.20 10.76
CA VAL A 66 11.46 0.18 9.74
C VAL A 66 12.63 0.08 8.76
N ASP A 67 13.23 -1.10 8.64
CA ASP A 67 14.18 -1.42 7.58
C ASP A 67 13.46 -1.72 6.26
N LEU A 68 13.13 -0.64 5.53
CA LEU A 68 12.51 -0.72 4.21
C LEU A 68 13.34 -1.53 3.20
N GLY A 69 14.66 -1.62 3.38
CA GLY A 69 15.54 -2.35 2.46
C GLY A 69 15.21 -3.84 2.42
N SER A 70 14.90 -4.43 3.59
CA SER A 70 14.55 -5.84 3.69
C SER A 70 13.07 -6.14 3.49
N LEU A 71 12.18 -5.14 3.53
CA LEU A 71 10.74 -5.33 3.32
C LEU A 71 10.28 -5.15 1.87
N ILE A 72 10.95 -4.31 1.09
CA ILE A 72 10.55 -4.02 -0.29
C ILE A 72 10.96 -5.20 -1.21
N GLY A 73 9.97 -5.89 -1.74
CA GLY A 73 10.13 -6.95 -2.73
C GLY A 73 10.08 -6.44 -4.18
N CYS A 74 9.83 -7.36 -5.13
CA CYS A 74 9.81 -7.04 -6.55
C CYS A 74 8.65 -6.11 -6.97
N ALA A 75 7.49 -6.23 -6.31
CA ALA A 75 6.28 -5.45 -6.61
C ALA A 75 5.36 -5.31 -5.37
N SER A 76 5.93 -5.41 -4.18
CA SER A 76 5.20 -5.38 -2.91
C SER A 76 6.10 -4.93 -1.77
N ILE A 77 5.49 -4.63 -0.62
CA ILE A 77 6.17 -4.47 0.67
C ILE A 77 5.67 -5.55 1.63
N ASP A 78 6.55 -6.36 2.18
CA ASP A 78 6.22 -7.27 3.28
C ASP A 78 5.84 -6.47 4.54
N LEU A 79 4.77 -6.87 5.24
CA LEU A 79 4.38 -6.35 6.55
C LEU A 79 4.54 -7.44 7.61
N THR A 80 4.94 -7.04 8.81
CA THR A 80 5.18 -7.94 9.93
C THR A 80 3.96 -8.04 10.84
N LEU A 81 3.82 -9.18 11.51
CA LEU A 81 2.73 -9.42 12.45
C LEU A 81 2.97 -8.65 13.76
N GLY A 82 1.95 -7.93 14.23
CA GLY A 82 1.96 -7.24 15.52
C GLY A 82 1.74 -8.19 16.71
N THR A 83 1.68 -7.61 17.90
CA THR A 83 1.52 -8.36 19.16
C THR A 83 0.08 -8.50 19.64
N GLU A 84 -0.87 -7.84 18.98
CA GLU A 84 -2.27 -7.81 19.36
C GLU A 84 -3.08 -8.74 18.45
N PHE A 85 -3.97 -9.51 19.07
CA PHE A 85 -4.89 -10.43 18.41
C PHE A 85 -6.27 -10.34 19.05
N ARG A 86 -7.32 -10.74 18.34
CA ARG A 86 -8.62 -11.02 18.96
C ARG A 86 -9.13 -12.41 18.62
N LYS A 87 -9.51 -13.17 19.63
CA LYS A 87 -10.15 -14.48 19.46
C LYS A 87 -11.66 -14.35 19.56
N TYR A 88 -12.38 -15.05 18.69
CA TYR A 88 -13.84 -15.11 18.74
C TYR A 88 -14.30 -15.81 20.01
N THR A 89 -15.25 -15.22 20.73
CA THR A 89 -15.83 -15.83 21.91
C THR A 89 -16.75 -16.97 21.50
N LYS A 90 -16.79 -18.02 22.32
CA LYS A 90 -17.70 -19.17 22.10
C LYS A 90 -19.10 -18.81 22.58
N ASN A 91 -19.77 -17.89 21.89
CA ASN A 91 -21.17 -17.56 22.14
C ASN A 91 -22.08 -18.36 21.18
N LYS A 92 -23.19 -18.90 21.70
CA LYS A 92 -24.19 -19.66 20.92
C LYS A 92 -25.26 -18.76 20.29
N LYS A 93 -25.34 -17.47 20.65
CA LYS A 93 -26.31 -16.54 20.06
C LYS A 93 -25.84 -16.11 18.65
N PRO A 94 -26.75 -16.03 17.66
CA PRO A 94 -26.43 -15.49 16.35
C PRO A 94 -25.91 -14.05 16.43
N ILE A 95 -24.98 -13.71 15.53
CA ILE A 95 -24.54 -12.34 15.32
C ILE A 95 -25.46 -11.70 14.27
N GLU A 96 -26.10 -10.57 14.62
CA GLU A 96 -26.83 -9.77 13.63
C GLU A 96 -25.84 -8.96 12.78
N ILE A 97 -25.88 -9.13 11.46
CA ILE A 97 -25.04 -8.39 10.52
C ILE A 97 -25.74 -7.09 10.11
N ARG A 98 -25.26 -5.97 10.65
CA ARG A 98 -25.74 -4.60 10.41
C ARG A 98 -24.55 -3.65 10.32
N GLU A 99 -24.73 -2.46 9.76
CA GLU A 99 -23.64 -1.46 9.68
C GLU A 99 -23.05 -1.08 11.05
N LYS A 100 -23.90 -1.12 12.09
CA LYS A 100 -23.51 -0.83 13.47
C LYS A 100 -22.87 -2.02 14.21
N THR A 101 -22.82 -3.21 13.61
CA THR A 101 -22.25 -4.40 14.26
C THR A 101 -20.80 -4.13 14.65
N ASN A 102 -20.48 -4.39 15.92
CA ASN A 102 -19.14 -4.21 16.46
C ASN A 102 -18.51 -5.59 16.70
N TYR A 103 -17.43 -5.90 15.98
CA TYR A 103 -16.73 -7.17 16.12
C TYR A 103 -16.15 -7.36 17.53
N GLN A 104 -15.90 -6.26 18.26
CA GLN A 104 -15.37 -6.30 19.61
C GLN A 104 -16.33 -6.94 20.61
N ASP A 105 -17.65 -6.91 20.34
CA ASP A 105 -18.67 -7.52 21.20
C ASP A 105 -18.61 -9.06 21.16
N PHE A 106 -17.96 -9.63 20.14
CA PHE A 106 -17.89 -11.08 19.89
C PHE A 106 -16.45 -11.61 19.95
N THR A 107 -15.51 -10.80 20.40
CA THR A 107 -14.09 -11.13 20.39
C THR A 107 -13.36 -10.61 21.62
N GLU A 108 -12.38 -11.35 22.10
CA GLU A 108 -11.53 -10.97 23.25
C GLU A 108 -10.13 -10.58 22.77
N LEU A 109 -9.64 -9.44 23.24
CA LEU A 109 -8.29 -8.95 22.95
C LEU A 109 -7.23 -9.78 23.70
N ILE A 110 -6.21 -10.20 22.97
CA ILE A 110 -5.04 -10.90 23.46
C ILE A 110 -3.82 -10.10 23.03
N THR A 111 -3.03 -9.65 24.00
CA THR A 111 -1.72 -9.03 23.76
C THR A 111 -0.63 -10.01 24.15
N LEU A 112 0.23 -10.35 23.20
CA LEU A 112 1.39 -11.19 23.44
C LEU A 112 2.51 -10.40 24.15
N SER A 113 3.34 -11.12 24.90
CA SER A 113 4.52 -10.61 25.61
C SER A 113 5.66 -11.62 25.52
N ASP A 114 6.84 -11.28 26.00
CA ASP A 114 8.00 -12.19 25.95
C ASP A 114 7.75 -13.55 26.63
N LYS A 115 6.85 -13.60 27.62
CA LYS A 115 6.45 -14.84 28.30
C LYS A 115 5.45 -15.69 27.49
N LYS A 116 4.78 -15.09 26.51
CA LYS A 116 3.82 -15.74 25.61
C LYS A 116 4.14 -15.31 24.18
N PRO A 117 5.17 -15.90 23.54
CA PRO A 117 5.77 -15.37 22.33
C PRO A 117 4.96 -15.65 21.05
N TYR A 118 3.90 -16.45 21.12
CA TYR A 118 3.03 -16.75 19.98
C TYR A 118 1.56 -16.88 20.39
N LEU A 119 0.68 -16.71 19.40
CA LEU A 119 -0.71 -17.17 19.46
C LEU A 119 -0.82 -18.49 18.71
N GLU A 120 -1.36 -19.53 19.34
CA GLU A 120 -1.71 -20.78 18.68
C GLU A 120 -3.16 -20.72 18.18
N ILE A 121 -3.35 -21.04 16.89
CA ILE A 121 -4.65 -21.18 16.24
C ILE A 121 -4.86 -22.66 15.88
N ALA A 122 -5.96 -23.23 16.36
CA ALA A 122 -6.33 -24.61 16.10
C ALA A 122 -6.66 -24.82 14.61
N PRO A 123 -6.67 -26.07 14.12
CA PRO A 123 -7.22 -26.39 12.81
C PRO A 123 -8.60 -25.78 12.62
N HIS A 124 -8.84 -25.13 11.48
CA HIS A 124 -10.12 -24.51 11.11
C HIS A 124 -10.59 -23.41 12.08
N GLU A 125 -9.68 -22.83 12.86
CA GLU A 125 -9.94 -21.67 13.72
C GLU A 125 -9.56 -20.37 13.02
N SER A 126 -10.32 -19.30 13.28
CA SER A 126 -10.01 -17.95 12.87
C SER A 126 -9.72 -17.03 14.06
N CYS A 127 -8.87 -16.02 13.85
CA CYS A 127 -8.69 -14.90 14.76
C CYS A 127 -8.47 -13.61 13.97
N LEU A 128 -8.65 -12.46 14.63
CA LEU A 128 -8.17 -11.19 14.10
C LEU A 128 -6.74 -10.97 14.57
N GLY A 129 -5.88 -10.52 13.67
CA GLY A 129 -4.54 -10.01 13.99
C GLY A 129 -4.39 -8.57 13.49
N ILE A 130 -3.24 -7.95 13.76
CA ILE A 130 -2.91 -6.65 13.22
C ILE A 130 -1.44 -6.61 12.79
N THR A 131 -1.11 -5.86 11.74
CA THR A 131 0.29 -5.63 11.35
C THR A 131 1.01 -4.75 12.36
N GLU A 132 2.33 -4.90 12.51
CA GLU A 132 3.14 -3.97 13.30
C GLU A 132 3.23 -2.61 12.61
N GLU A 133 3.39 -2.61 11.29
CA GLU A 133 3.51 -1.37 10.53
C GLU A 133 2.15 -0.71 10.28
N SER A 134 2.14 0.61 10.36
CA SER A 134 1.11 1.45 9.76
C SER A 134 1.49 1.77 8.32
N VAL A 135 0.53 1.60 7.42
CA VAL A 135 0.67 1.90 6.00
C VAL A 135 -0.09 3.18 5.72
N TYR A 136 0.64 4.17 5.20
CA TYR A 136 0.09 5.36 4.57
C TYR A 136 0.11 5.21 3.05
N VAL A 137 -0.99 5.57 2.39
CA VAL A 137 -1.05 5.77 0.94
C VAL A 137 -1.69 7.11 0.63
N SER A 138 -1.12 7.86 -0.30
CA SER A 138 -1.72 9.11 -0.78
C SER A 138 -3.05 8.85 -1.49
N LYS A 139 -3.84 9.92 -1.70
CA LYS A 139 -5.15 9.84 -2.38
C LYS A 139 -5.11 9.25 -3.81
N ASN A 140 -3.93 9.18 -4.42
CA ASN A 140 -3.75 8.70 -5.80
C ASN A 140 -3.32 7.22 -5.88
N LEU A 141 -3.14 6.57 -4.72
CA LEU A 141 -2.72 5.19 -4.61
C LEU A 141 -3.69 4.41 -3.73
N SER A 142 -3.81 3.12 -4.00
CA SER A 142 -4.43 2.17 -3.11
C SER A 142 -3.50 0.98 -2.90
N GLY A 143 -3.88 0.06 -2.00
CA GLY A 143 -3.13 -1.16 -1.75
C GLY A 143 -4.02 -2.39 -1.73
N LEU A 144 -3.43 -3.55 -2.00
CA LEU A 144 -4.04 -4.85 -1.78
C LEU A 144 -3.17 -5.65 -0.83
N ILE A 145 -3.74 -6.07 0.29
CA ILE A 145 -3.13 -7.04 1.18
C ILE A 145 -3.16 -8.40 0.48
N SER A 146 -2.05 -9.10 0.54
CA SER A 146 -1.89 -10.45 0.02
C SER A 146 -1.13 -11.31 1.02
N GLY A 147 -1.51 -12.59 1.09
CA GLY A 147 -0.74 -13.59 1.82
C GLY A 147 0.65 -13.79 1.22
N ARG A 148 1.52 -14.44 1.99
CA ARG A 148 2.81 -14.90 1.47
C ARG A 148 2.68 -16.37 1.08
N SER A 149 3.15 -16.69 -0.12
CA SER A 149 3.06 -18.05 -0.69
C SER A 149 3.58 -19.12 0.26
N ARG A 150 4.66 -18.84 1.00
CA ARG A 150 5.23 -19.76 2.00
C ARG A 150 4.25 -20.15 3.11
N PHE A 151 3.40 -19.22 3.55
CA PHE A 151 2.44 -19.46 4.62
C PHE A 151 1.10 -19.98 4.09
N ALA A 152 0.68 -19.53 2.91
CA ALA A 152 -0.47 -20.10 2.21
C ALA A 152 -0.30 -21.62 1.97
N ARG A 153 0.92 -22.06 1.64
CA ARG A 153 1.24 -23.50 1.43
C ARG A 153 1.15 -24.37 2.69
N VAL A 154 1.13 -23.77 3.88
CA VAL A 154 0.87 -24.47 5.15
C VAL A 154 -0.53 -24.19 5.69
N GLY A 155 -1.42 -23.62 4.87
CA GLY A 155 -2.83 -23.39 5.19
C GLY A 155 -3.13 -22.09 5.92
N LEU A 156 -2.19 -21.14 6.00
CA LEU A 156 -2.45 -19.83 6.63
C LEU A 156 -3.07 -18.85 5.63
N PHE A 157 -4.29 -18.42 5.92
CA PHE A 157 -4.94 -17.26 5.33
C PHE A 157 -4.68 -16.04 6.22
N VAL A 158 -4.35 -14.90 5.64
CA VAL A 158 -4.12 -13.63 6.37
C VAL A 158 -5.23 -12.59 6.14
N HIS A 159 -6.08 -12.84 5.14
CA HIS A 159 -7.34 -12.18 4.88
C HIS A 159 -8.21 -13.16 4.08
N PHE A 160 -9.53 -12.99 4.09
CA PHE A 160 -10.43 -13.78 3.24
C PHE A 160 -11.53 -12.95 2.57
N CYS A 161 -11.84 -11.74 3.04
CA CYS A 161 -12.86 -10.87 2.43
C CYS A 161 -12.36 -9.43 2.16
N ALA A 162 -11.76 -8.76 3.14
CA ALA A 162 -11.41 -7.34 3.01
C ALA A 162 -9.90 -7.12 2.92
N ASN A 163 -9.37 -6.96 1.70
CA ASN A 163 -7.94 -6.76 1.47
C ASN A 163 -7.58 -5.41 0.84
N PHE A 164 -8.54 -4.52 0.63
CA PHE A 164 -8.33 -3.24 -0.04
C PHE A 164 -7.94 -2.14 0.95
N ILE A 165 -6.73 -1.60 0.78
CA ILE A 165 -6.24 -0.42 1.49
C ILE A 165 -6.73 0.81 0.73
N GLN A 166 -7.59 1.58 1.38
CA GLN A 166 -8.26 2.74 0.82
C GLN A 166 -7.28 3.92 0.58
N PRO A 167 -7.51 4.76 -0.45
CA PRO A 167 -6.69 5.95 -0.70
C PRO A 167 -6.74 6.93 0.47
N GLY A 168 -5.60 7.55 0.79
CA GLY A 168 -5.49 8.54 1.87
C GLY A 168 -5.48 7.97 3.29
N ILE A 169 -5.53 6.65 3.48
CA ILE A 169 -5.48 6.03 4.81
C ILE A 169 -4.06 6.07 5.38
N GLU A 170 -3.95 6.18 6.70
CA GLU A 170 -2.73 5.92 7.47
C GLU A 170 -3.09 5.05 8.68
N ALA A 171 -2.90 3.73 8.55
CA ALA A 171 -3.28 2.80 9.62
C ALA A 171 -2.50 1.49 9.58
N GLN A 172 -2.41 0.83 10.74
CA GLN A 172 -2.09 -0.60 10.79
C GLN A 172 -3.21 -1.40 10.11
N GLN A 173 -2.89 -2.57 9.56
CA GLN A 173 -3.85 -3.39 8.84
C GLN A 173 -4.35 -4.52 9.72
N VAL A 174 -5.67 -4.57 9.94
CA VAL A 174 -6.32 -5.72 10.59
C VAL A 174 -6.30 -6.90 9.61
N LEU A 175 -5.90 -8.07 10.12
CA LEU A 175 -5.76 -9.31 9.37
C LEU A 175 -6.87 -10.27 9.80
N GLU A 176 -7.59 -10.83 8.82
CA GLU A 176 -8.60 -11.86 9.03
C GLU A 176 -7.91 -13.23 8.91
N ILE A 177 -7.29 -13.69 9.99
CA ILE A 177 -6.43 -14.87 9.97
C ILE A 177 -7.26 -16.14 10.12
N PHE A 178 -7.02 -17.12 9.25
CA PHE A 178 -7.68 -18.42 9.29
C PHE A 178 -6.70 -19.55 9.03
N ASN A 179 -6.79 -20.61 9.83
CA ASN A 179 -6.03 -21.84 9.65
C ASN A 179 -6.85 -22.86 8.87
N ALA A 180 -6.57 -23.01 7.57
CA ALA A 180 -7.20 -24.01 6.72
C ALA A 180 -6.54 -25.40 6.80
N SER A 181 -5.45 -25.53 7.56
CA SER A 181 -4.74 -26.80 7.70
C SER A 181 -5.36 -27.70 8.78
N ASN A 182 -4.92 -28.96 8.81
CA ASN A 182 -5.27 -29.91 9.87
C ASN A 182 -4.27 -29.90 11.04
N HIS A 183 -3.35 -28.94 11.09
CA HIS A 183 -2.36 -28.79 12.16
C HIS A 183 -2.57 -27.47 12.90
N PRO A 184 -2.32 -27.41 14.23
CA PRO A 184 -2.22 -26.12 14.92
C PRO A 184 -1.11 -25.26 14.31
N LEU A 185 -1.37 -23.98 14.11
CA LEU A 185 -0.37 -23.02 13.65
C LEU A 185 -0.02 -22.06 14.78
N ARG A 186 1.27 -21.73 14.91
CA ARG A 186 1.76 -20.73 15.88
C ARG A 186 2.13 -19.46 15.14
N LEU A 187 1.50 -18.36 15.53
CA LEU A 187 1.70 -17.03 14.96
C LEU A 187 2.66 -16.25 15.85
N TYR A 188 3.82 -15.88 15.31
CA TYR A 188 4.86 -15.14 16.02
C TYR A 188 4.86 -13.67 15.55
N PRO A 189 4.76 -12.69 16.47
CA PRO A 189 4.99 -11.29 16.13
C PRO A 189 6.37 -11.07 15.52
N GLY A 190 6.49 -10.09 14.61
CA GLY A 190 7.71 -9.76 13.88
C GLY A 190 7.93 -10.59 12.61
N GLU A 191 7.22 -11.70 12.42
CA GLU A 191 7.27 -12.43 11.15
C GLU A 191 6.61 -11.63 10.04
N LYS A 192 7.28 -11.53 8.88
CA LYS A 192 6.73 -10.94 7.64
C LYS A 192 5.55 -11.79 7.19
N VAL A 193 4.34 -11.48 7.64
CA VAL A 193 3.16 -12.36 7.56
C VAL A 193 2.37 -12.16 6.26
N CYS A 194 2.29 -10.92 5.79
CA CYS A 194 1.58 -10.53 4.58
C CYS A 194 2.40 -9.53 3.78
N GLN A 195 1.88 -9.11 2.63
CA GLN A 195 2.51 -8.12 1.78
C GLN A 195 1.46 -7.20 1.16
N VAL A 196 1.84 -5.95 0.89
CA VAL A 196 0.98 -4.98 0.20
C VAL A 196 1.45 -4.81 -1.24
N VAL A 197 0.53 -5.01 -2.17
CA VAL A 197 0.69 -4.66 -3.58
C VAL A 197 0.06 -3.29 -3.81
N PHE A 198 0.84 -2.31 -4.25
CA PHE A 198 0.35 -0.94 -4.45
C PHE A 198 -0.18 -0.75 -5.86
N LEU A 199 -1.33 -0.07 -5.96
CA LEU A 199 -2.04 0.21 -7.20
C LEU A 199 -2.08 1.71 -7.45
N LYS A 200 -1.83 2.09 -8.71
CA LYS A 200 -2.06 3.45 -9.19
C LYS A 200 -3.54 3.63 -9.56
N MET A 201 -4.16 4.67 -9.03
CA MET A 201 -5.55 5.01 -9.35
C MET A 201 -5.64 5.97 -10.54
N PHE A 202 -6.73 5.87 -11.30
CA PHE A 202 -7.08 6.80 -12.38
C PHE A 202 -8.23 7.71 -11.93
N GLY A 203 -8.19 8.97 -12.35
CA GLY A 203 -9.17 9.99 -11.96
C GLY A 203 -8.73 10.81 -10.75
N GLU A 204 -9.66 11.61 -10.23
CA GLU A 204 -9.43 12.42 -9.04
C GLU A 204 -9.52 11.56 -7.77
N GLY A 205 -8.41 11.45 -7.05
CA GLY A 205 -8.34 10.71 -5.79
C GLY A 205 -9.03 11.43 -4.64
N VAL A 206 -9.75 10.68 -3.81
CA VAL A 206 -10.42 11.16 -2.59
C VAL A 206 -9.87 10.41 -1.39
N ASN A 207 -9.67 11.12 -0.27
CA ASN A 207 -9.22 10.49 0.98
C ASN A 207 -10.36 9.68 1.61
N TYR A 208 -10.02 8.52 2.14
CA TYR A 208 -10.91 7.72 2.96
C TYR A 208 -11.19 8.41 4.30
N ASN A 209 -12.47 8.67 4.57
CA ASN A 209 -12.94 9.27 5.83
C ASN A 209 -13.91 8.33 6.58
N GLY A 210 -13.81 7.02 6.36
CA GLY A 210 -14.72 6.04 6.96
C GLY A 210 -14.32 5.58 8.37
N LYS A 211 -15.11 4.65 8.91
CA LYS A 211 -15.04 4.13 10.29
C LYS A 211 -13.63 3.67 10.71
N PHE A 212 -12.85 3.11 9.79
CA PHE A 212 -11.59 2.46 10.08
C PHE A 212 -10.35 3.32 9.78
N TYR A 213 -10.52 4.64 9.57
CA TYR A 213 -9.42 5.54 9.21
C TYR A 213 -8.26 5.52 10.23
N LYS A 214 -8.56 5.35 11.52
CA LYS A 214 -7.59 5.18 12.61
C LYS A 214 -7.84 3.88 13.36
N GLN A 215 -8.01 2.78 12.62
CA GLN A 215 -8.32 1.50 13.24
C GLN A 215 -7.24 1.05 14.22
N LYS A 216 -7.71 0.40 15.28
CA LYS A 216 -6.95 -0.36 16.26
C LYS A 216 -7.67 -1.70 16.41
N LEU A 217 -6.96 -2.72 16.89
CA LEU A 217 -7.53 -4.05 17.00
C LEU A 217 -8.59 -4.14 18.12
#